data_AF-A0A377TRZ9-F1
#
_entry.id   AF-A0A377TRZ9-F1
#
_cell.length_a   1.000
_cell.length_b   1.000
_cell.length_c   1.000
_cell.angle_alpha   90.00
_cell.angle_beta   90.00
_cell.angle_gamma   90.00
#
_symmetry.space_group_name_H-M   'P 1'
#
loop_
_entity.id
_entity.type
_entity.pdbx_description
1 polymer ?
#
loop_
_entity_poly.entity_id
_entity_poly.type
_entity_poly.pdbx_seq_one_letter_code
_entity_poly.pdbx_strand_id
1 'polypeptide(L)'
;MQNGPVLICFDLFCDVGKSLSTLVNELADDHVYQAILGFTPSEDRLGEYEKIEGEDILFVYDQKENLFKDRKLMFPLLAHA
;
A
#
# COMPACT_ATOMS: atom_id res chain seq x y z
N MET A 1 9.13 6.67 8.55
CA MET A 1 9.16 7.72 9.60
C MET A 1 8.53 7.15 10.85
N GLN A 2 9.20 7.24 12.00
CA GLN A 2 8.64 6.81 13.27
C GLN A 2 8.06 8.01 14.00
N ASN A 3 6.85 7.87 14.53
CA ASN A 3 6.20 8.87 15.36
C ASN A 3 5.58 8.16 16.58
N GLY A 4 6.35 8.06 17.66
CA GLY A 4 6.00 7.27 18.83
C GLY A 4 5.73 5.81 18.44
N PRO A 5 4.53 5.28 18.67
CA PRO A 5 4.25 3.86 18.44
C PRO A 5 3.96 3.48 16.97
N VAL A 6 3.99 4.45 16.07
CA VAL A 6 3.60 4.25 14.67
C VAL A 6 4.82 4.37 13.76
N LEU A 7 5.01 3.34 12.92
CA LEU A 7 5.92 3.38 11.79
C LEU A 7 5.13 3.66 10.50
N ILE A 8 5.41 4.79 9.86
CA ILE A 8 4.82 5.17 8.58
C ILE A 8 5.80 4.87 7.44
N CYS A 9 5.37 4.03 6.49
CA CYS A 9 6.12 3.61 5.32
C CYS A 9 5.43 4.14 4.05
N PHE A 10 5.98 5.18 3.44
CA PHE A 10 5.49 5.70 2.15
C PHE A 10 5.92 4.82 0.98
N ASP A 11 7.17 4.35 1.02
CA ASP A 11 7.74 3.42 0.04
C ASP A 11 8.62 2.39 0.77
N LEU A 12 8.61 1.14 0.30
CA LEU A 12 9.52 0.08 0.75
C LEU A 12 10.18 -0.59 -0.46
N PHE A 13 11.51 -0.51 -0.52
CA PHE A 13 12.31 -1.15 -1.56
C PHE A 13 13.05 -2.35 -0.99
N CYS A 14 12.96 -3.48 -1.68
CA CYS A 14 13.62 -4.72 -1.27
C CYS A 14 13.92 -5.61 -2.46
N ASP A 15 14.79 -6.60 -2.25
CA ASP A 15 14.97 -7.69 -3.20
C ASP A 15 13.70 -8.54 -3.31
N VAL A 16 13.52 -9.17 -4.47
CA VAL A 16 12.37 -10.05 -4.75
C VAL A 16 12.31 -11.20 -3.75
N GLY A 17 11.09 -11.50 -3.28
CA GLY A 17 10.81 -12.65 -2.39
C GLY A 17 10.94 -12.34 -0.90
N LYS A 18 11.23 -11.10 -0.51
CA LYS A 18 11.17 -10.66 0.89
C LYS A 18 9.72 -10.47 1.33
N SER A 19 9.40 -10.88 2.55
CA SER A 19 8.10 -10.65 3.16
C SER A 19 8.01 -9.23 3.70
N LEU A 20 6.88 -8.58 3.49
CA LEU A 20 6.54 -7.28 4.06
C LEU A 20 6.65 -7.26 5.58
N SER A 21 6.23 -8.32 6.29
CA SER A 21 6.37 -8.41 7.75
C SER A 21 7.82 -8.38 8.18
N THR A 22 8.70 -9.10 7.49
CA THR A 22 10.13 -9.10 7.81
C THR A 22 10.72 -7.71 7.63
N LEU A 23 10.41 -7.05 6.51
CA LEU A 23 10.91 -5.70 6.23
C LEU A 23 10.41 -4.67 7.25
N VAL A 24 9.12 -4.70 7.59
CA VAL A 24 8.54 -3.81 8.59
C VAL A 24 9.17 -4.04 9.97
N ASN A 25 9.38 -5.29 10.36
CA ASN A 25 9.98 -5.63 11.66
C ASN A 25 11.47 -5.25 11.74
N GLU A 26 12.21 -5.28 10.62
CA GLU A 26 13.59 -4.80 10.57
C GLU A 26 13.69 -3.27 10.71
N LEU A 27 12.64 -2.54 10.32
CA LEU A 27 12.56 -1.07 10.40
C LEU A 27 11.91 -0.56 11.69
N ALA A 28 11.10 -1.38 12.35
CA ALA A 28 10.44 -1.06 13.59
C ALA A 28 11.42 -1.13 14.77
N ASP A 29 11.32 -0.17 15.69
CA ASP A 29 11.96 -0.31 17.01
C ASP A 29 10.98 -0.97 18.00
N ASP A 30 11.48 -1.31 19.19
CA ASP A 30 10.74 -2.05 20.22
C ASP A 30 9.46 -1.36 20.73
N HIS A 31 9.26 -0.07 20.45
CA HIS A 31 8.09 0.71 20.88
C HIS A 31 7.01 0.82 19.80
N VAL A 32 7.30 0.39 18.57
CA VAL A 32 6.35 0.41 17.45
C VAL A 32 5.41 -0.78 17.55
N TYR A 33 4.10 -0.53 17.60
CA TYR A 33 3.07 -1.58 17.56
C TYR A 33 2.13 -1.47 16.34
N GLN A 34 2.25 -0.41 15.55
CA GLN A 34 1.44 -0.19 14.35
C GLN A 34 2.31 0.25 13.17
N ALA A 35 2.09 -0.36 12.01
CA ALA A 35 2.65 0.08 10.74
C ALA A 35 1.55 0.63 9.84
N ILE A 36 1.74 1.83 9.31
CA ILE A 36 0.88 2.44 8.30
C ILE A 36 1.61 2.42 6.97
N LEU A 37 0.98 1.83 5.95
CA LEU A 37 1.51 1.74 4.60
C LEU A 37 0.83 2.80 3.73
N GLY A 38 1.62 3.70 3.17
CA GLY A 38 1.14 4.71 2.20
C GLY A 38 0.88 4.13 0.80
N PHE A 39 0.92 2.80 0.66
CA PHE A 39 0.80 2.08 -0.60
C PHE A 39 0.04 0.77 -0.40
N THR A 40 -0.53 0.23 -1.48
CA THR A 40 -1.16 -1.10 -1.46
C THR A 40 -0.08 -2.19 -1.55
N PRO A 41 0.06 -3.07 -0.54
CA PRO A 41 1.05 -4.13 -0.58
C PRO A 41 0.70 -5.18 -1.63
N SER A 42 1.72 -5.87 -2.16
CA SER A 42 1.53 -6.96 -3.14
C SER A 42 1.01 -8.26 -2.52
N GLU A 43 1.20 -8.42 -1.20
CA GLU A 43 0.71 -9.54 -0.39
C GLU A 43 -0.77 -9.31 -0.04
N ASP A 44 -1.62 -10.31 -0.26
CA ASP A 44 -3.00 -10.29 0.24
C ASP A 44 -2.98 -10.36 1.78
N ARG A 45 -3.31 -9.24 2.43
CA ARG A 45 -3.24 -9.09 3.88
C ARG A 45 -4.54 -8.54 4.47
N LEU A 46 -4.86 -9.03 5.67
CA LEU A 46 -5.89 -8.44 6.51
C LEU A 46 -5.36 -7.16 7.14
N GLY A 47 -6.20 -6.13 7.20
CA GLY A 47 -5.85 -4.83 7.77
C GLY A 47 -6.98 -3.83 7.62
N GLU A 48 -6.80 -2.66 8.23
CA GLU A 48 -7.66 -1.50 8.01
C GLU A 48 -7.14 -0.71 6.81
N TYR A 49 -8.06 -0.30 5.93
CA TYR A 49 -7.75 0.45 4.73
C TYR A 49 -8.51 1.76 4.76
N GLU A 50 -7.77 2.87 4.71
CA GLU A 50 -8.34 4.21 4.61
C GLU A 50 -8.13 4.75 3.20
N LYS A 51 -9.13 5.47 2.69
CA LYS A 51 -9.02 6.15 1.41
C LYS A 51 -8.20 7.41 1.64
N ILE A 52 -7.08 7.54 0.93
CA ILE A 52 -6.37 8.81 0.87
C ILE A 52 -7.16 9.73 -0.07
N GLU A 53 -7.63 10.86 0.46
CA GLU A 53 -8.28 11.89 -0.36
C GLU A 53 -7.22 12.65 -1.17
N GLY A 54 -7.47 12.81 -2.48
CA GLY A 54 -6.58 13.52 -3.41
C GLY A 54 -7.36 14.04 -4.61
N GLU A 55 -6.78 15.00 -5.34
CA GLU A 55 -7.42 15.67 -6.49
C GLU A 55 -7.18 14.94 -7.83
N ASP A 56 -6.43 13.84 -7.83
CA ASP A 56 -6.04 13.13 -9.05
C ASP A 56 -7.20 12.32 -9.64
N ILE A 57 -7.55 12.61 -10.90
CA ILE A 57 -8.62 11.93 -11.64
C ILE A 57 -8.02 11.08 -12.77
N LEU A 58 -8.29 9.78 -12.77
CA LEU A 58 -7.95 8.90 -13.90
C LEU A 58 -9.13 8.74 -14.87
N PHE A 59 -8.95 9.13 -16.12
CA PHE A 59 -9.91 8.89 -17.19
C PHE A 59 -9.61 7.58 -17.91
N VAL A 60 -10.54 6.63 -17.88
CA VAL A 60 -10.42 5.33 -18.57
C VAL A 60 -11.41 5.30 -19.72
N TYR A 61 -10.91 5.07 -20.95
CA TYR A 61 -11.75 4.91 -22.12
C TYR A 61 -12.42 3.53 -22.14
N ASP A 62 -13.72 3.49 -22.40
CA ASP A 62 -14.45 2.25 -22.66
C ASP A 62 -13.81 1.49 -23.84
N GLN A 63 -13.81 0.15 -23.76
CA GLN A 63 -13.35 -0.77 -24.82
C GLN A 63 -11.84 -0.78 -25.13
N LYS A 64 -10.99 -0.19 -24.27
CA LYS A 64 -9.51 -0.31 -24.34
C LYS A 64 -8.97 -1.45 -23.46
N GLU A 65 -7.65 -1.62 -23.41
CA GLU A 65 -6.98 -2.66 -22.60
C GLU A 65 -7.44 -2.59 -21.14
N ASN A 66 -7.74 -3.75 -20.54
CA ASN A 66 -8.12 -3.83 -19.14
C ASN A 66 -6.92 -3.50 -18.25
N LEU A 67 -6.89 -2.28 -17.71
CA LEU A 67 -5.81 -1.78 -16.85
C LEU A 67 -5.62 -2.62 -15.57
N PHE A 68 -6.65 -3.32 -15.12
CA PHE A 68 -6.60 -4.19 -13.94
C PHE A 68 -6.06 -5.60 -14.25
N LYS A 69 -5.95 -5.96 -15.53
CA LYS A 69 -5.43 -7.27 -15.92
C LYS A 69 -4.01 -7.43 -15.41
N ASP A 70 -3.70 -8.62 -14.87
CA ASP A 70 -2.37 -8.97 -14.35
C ASP A 70 -1.86 -8.01 -13.25
N ARG A 71 -2.76 -7.30 -12.56
CA ARG A 71 -2.43 -6.31 -11.52
C ARG A 71 -1.53 -5.16 -12.03
N LYS A 72 -1.60 -4.85 -13.34
CA LYS A 72 -0.82 -3.75 -13.97
C LYS A 72 -1.16 -2.37 -13.41
N LEU A 73 -2.38 -2.20 -12.92
CA LEU A 73 -2.87 -0.99 -12.26
C LEU A 73 -3.75 -1.45 -11.09
N MET A 74 -3.31 -1.18 -9.86
CA MET A 74 -4.16 -1.30 -8.67
C MET A 74 -4.73 0.07 -8.38
N PHE A 75 -6.04 0.24 -8.58
CA PHE A 75 -6.77 1.25 -7.83
C PHE A 75 -6.95 0.69 -6.42
N PRO A 76 -6.69 1.47 -5.36
CA PRO A 76 -7.20 1.12 -4.05
C PRO A 76 -8.70 0.85 -4.20
N LEU A 77 -9.19 -0.26 -3.65
CA LEU A 77 -10.59 -0.73 -3.73
C LEU A 77 -11.62 0.32 -3.21
N LEU A 78 -11.16 1.49 -2.77
CA LEU A 78 -11.91 2.60 -2.20
C LEU A 78 -12.22 3.73 -3.21
N ALA A 79 -11.98 3.52 -4.50
CA ALA A 79 -12.27 4.52 -5.53
C ALA A 79 -13.77 4.68 -5.87
N HIS A 80 -14.69 3.95 -5.23
CA HIS A 80 -16.14 4.16 -5.39
C HIS A 80 -16.85 4.09 -4.03
N ALA A 81 -17.43 5.22 -3.64
CA ALA A 81 -18.74 5.27 -2.99
C ALA A 81 -19.72 5.82 -4.04
#